data_AF-A0A5C7LRK8-F1
#
_entry.id   AF-A0A5C7LRK8-F1
#
_cell.length_a   1.000
_cell.length_b   1.000
_cell.length_c   1.000
_cell.angle_alpha   90.00
_cell.angle_beta   90.00
_cell.angle_gamma   90.00
#
_symmetry.space_group_name_H-M   'P 1'
#
loop_
_entity.id
_entity.type
_entity.pdbx_description
1 polymer ?
#
loop_
_entity_poly.entity_id
_entity_poly.type
_entity_poly.pdbx_seq_one_letter_code
_entity_poly.pdbx_strand_id
1 'polypeptide(L)'
;MSWRLEASGARRVVPTAADDDGISTVVIPTDSSVVFEQIYAAGEFDLTSDAPVTINLGAVSATVNFIVIRVKGGYVKVDLTSTLGVASLFVEPRIELRSDNNPYTVLTLTRPVGVEVTVNVFVGKRS
;
A
#
# COMPACT_ATOMS: atom_id res chain seq x y z
N MET A 1 -11.02 10.63 -19.87
CA MET A 1 -10.30 9.34 -19.93
C MET A 1 -10.09 8.90 -18.49
N SER A 2 -10.69 7.79 -18.05
CA SER A 2 -10.65 7.32 -16.65
C SER A 2 -9.59 6.22 -16.49
N TRP A 3 -8.78 6.30 -15.45
CA TRP A 3 -7.73 5.31 -15.17
C TRP A 3 -8.20 4.33 -14.10
N ARG A 4 -8.02 3.02 -14.33
CA ARG A 4 -8.45 1.95 -13.43
C ARG A 4 -7.23 1.18 -12.94
N LEU A 5 -7.10 1.03 -11.62
CA LEU A 5 -6.17 0.05 -11.04
C LEU A 5 -6.98 -1.22 -10.76
N GLU A 6 -6.56 -2.33 -11.33
CA GLU A 6 -7.18 -3.63 -11.13
C GLU A 6 -6.22 -4.52 -10.34
N ALA A 7 -6.68 -5.03 -9.20
CA ALA A 7 -6.07 -6.20 -8.56
C ALA A 7 -6.93 -7.41 -8.94
N SER A 8 -6.44 -8.20 -9.89
CA SER A 8 -7.07 -9.43 -10.36
C SER A 8 -6.23 -10.62 -9.90
N GLY A 9 -6.87 -11.61 -9.28
CA GLY A 9 -6.21 -12.84 -8.84
C GLY A 9 -6.96 -13.59 -7.75
N ALA A 10 -6.60 -14.86 -7.56
CA ALA A 10 -7.10 -15.71 -6.49
C ALA A 10 -5.91 -16.22 -5.66
N ARG A 11 -5.96 -16.05 -4.33
CA ARG A 11 -4.99 -16.68 -3.42
C ARG A 11 -5.53 -18.05 -3.03
N ARG A 12 -4.95 -19.12 -3.59
CA ARG A 12 -5.22 -20.49 -3.13
C ARG A 12 -4.41 -20.73 -1.85
N VAL A 13 -5.08 -20.79 -0.71
CA VAL A 13 -4.47 -21.23 0.55
C VAL A 13 -4.75 -22.72 0.67
N VAL A 14 -3.71 -23.55 0.52
CA VAL A 14 -3.76 -24.98 0.82
C VAL A 14 -3.11 -25.15 2.19
N PRO A 15 -3.86 -25.47 3.26
CA PRO A 15 -3.25 -25.84 4.53
C PRO A 15 -2.44 -27.13 4.32
N THR A 16 -1.18 -27.16 4.74
CA THR A 16 -0.26 -28.30 4.54
C THR A 16 -0.71 -29.58 5.27
N ALA A 17 -1.74 -29.51 6.11
CA ALA A 17 -2.29 -30.63 6.89
C ALA A 17 -3.75 -30.99 6.51
N ALA A 18 -4.23 -30.56 5.34
CA ALA A 18 -5.65 -30.69 4.98
C ALA A 18 -6.10 -32.07 4.49
N ASP A 19 -5.20 -33.04 4.31
CA ASP A 19 -5.57 -34.30 3.67
C ASP A 19 -6.41 -35.24 4.58
N ASP A 20 -6.48 -35.02 5.91
CA ASP A 20 -7.23 -35.89 6.84
C ASP A 20 -8.33 -35.19 7.70
N ASP A 21 -8.38 -33.86 7.80
CA ASP A 21 -9.25 -33.15 8.78
C ASP A 21 -10.53 -32.51 8.21
N GLY A 22 -10.86 -32.72 6.92
CA GLY A 22 -12.10 -32.19 6.33
C GLY A 22 -12.18 -30.65 6.23
N ILE A 23 -11.05 -29.95 6.38
CA ILE A 23 -10.99 -28.49 6.28
C ILE A 23 -11.04 -28.08 4.81
N SER A 24 -12.17 -27.51 4.38
CA SER A 24 -12.40 -27.11 2.99
C SER A 24 -11.42 -26.05 2.51
N THR A 25 -10.86 -26.23 1.31
CA THR A 25 -10.12 -25.17 0.62
C THR A 25 -11.07 -24.02 0.28
N VAL A 26 -10.79 -22.82 0.79
CA VAL A 26 -11.57 -21.61 0.46
C VAL A 26 -10.80 -20.80 -0.57
N VAL A 27 -11.43 -20.55 -1.72
CA VAL A 27 -10.97 -19.55 -2.69
C VAL A 27 -11.45 -18.20 -2.19
N ILE A 28 -10.53 -17.33 -1.78
CA ILE A 28 -10.84 -15.95 -1.44
C ILE A 28 -10.81 -15.15 -2.75
N PRO A 29 -11.95 -14.70 -3.29
CA PRO A 29 -11.96 -13.83 -4.46
C PRO A 29 -11.39 -12.48 -4.04
N THR A 30 -10.38 -12.00 -4.75
CA THR A 30 -9.71 -10.71 -4.45
C THR A 30 -10.08 -9.62 -5.46
N ASP A 31 -11.24 -9.76 -6.11
CA ASP A 31 -11.69 -8.83 -7.16
C ASP A 31 -12.17 -7.52 -6.53
N SER A 32 -11.21 -6.66 -6.17
CA SER A 32 -11.45 -5.28 -5.82
C SER A 32 -10.98 -4.39 -6.96
N SER A 33 -11.90 -3.67 -7.59
CA SER A 33 -11.55 -2.58 -8.49
C SER A 33 -11.98 -1.25 -7.90
N VAL A 34 -11.04 -0.31 -7.85
CA VAL A 34 -11.29 1.08 -7.48
C VAL A 34 -11.16 1.93 -8.74
N VAL A 35 -12.21 2.69 -9.04
CA VAL A 35 -12.18 3.68 -10.12
C VAL A 35 -11.60 4.96 -9.55
N PHE A 36 -10.49 5.41 -10.15
CA PHE A 36 -9.87 6.67 -9.77
C PHE A 36 -10.33 7.78 -10.70
N GLU A 37 -10.68 8.92 -10.11
CA GLU A 37 -10.81 10.17 -10.86
C GLU A 37 -9.44 10.60 -11.39
N GLN A 38 -8.38 10.34 -10.60
CA GLN A 38 -6.99 10.62 -10.98
C GLN A 38 -6.03 9.65 -10.27
N ILE A 39 -5.08 9.07 -11.03
CA ILE A 39 -3.98 8.26 -10.50
C ILE A 39 -2.72 9.12 -10.56
N TYR A 40 -1.97 9.14 -9.47
CA TYR A 40 -0.62 9.68 -9.43
C TYR A 40 0.33 8.56 -9.01
N ALA A 41 1.27 8.21 -9.89
CA ALA A 41 2.47 7.50 -9.43
C ALA A 41 3.24 8.50 -8.56
N ALA A 42 3.26 8.28 -7.25
CA ALA A 42 4.05 9.14 -6.37
C ALA A 42 5.55 8.93 -6.60
N GLY A 43 5.93 7.74 -7.11
CA GLY A 43 7.28 7.45 -7.59
C GLY A 43 7.80 6.11 -7.11
N GLU A 44 9.00 5.79 -7.59
CA GLU A 44 9.88 4.76 -7.02
C GLU A 44 10.92 5.46 -6.14
N PHE A 45 11.11 4.95 -4.92
CA PHE A 45 11.98 5.53 -3.91
C PHE A 45 12.97 4.47 -3.43
N ASP A 46 14.26 4.70 -3.69
CA ASP A 46 15.34 3.87 -3.18
C ASP A 46 15.80 4.38 -1.81
N LEU A 47 15.58 3.57 -0.77
CA LEU A 47 15.99 3.87 0.59
C LEU A 47 17.39 3.27 0.84
N THR A 48 18.42 4.08 0.59
CA THR A 48 19.83 3.69 0.73
C THR A 48 20.45 4.12 2.06
N SER A 49 19.77 4.95 2.85
CA SER A 49 20.21 5.43 4.17
C SER A 49 19.15 5.22 5.24
N ASP A 50 19.57 5.21 6.50
CA ASP A 50 18.66 5.01 7.65
C ASP A 50 17.82 6.27 7.96
N ALA A 51 18.05 7.37 7.23
CA ALA A 51 17.27 8.59 7.37
C ALA A 51 15.85 8.38 6.82
N PRO A 52 14.80 8.81 7.53
CA PRO A 52 13.43 8.77 7.02
C PRO A 52 13.28 9.62 5.76
N VAL A 53 12.58 9.08 4.77
CA VAL A 53 12.23 9.78 3.52
C VAL A 53 10.78 10.22 3.59
N THR A 54 10.57 11.53 3.57
CA THR A 54 9.23 12.15 3.65
C THR A 54 8.72 12.53 2.28
N ILE A 55 7.56 12.00 1.92
CA ILE A 55 6.83 12.28 0.69
C ILE A 55 5.64 13.17 1.05
N ASN A 56 5.68 14.42 0.58
CA ASN A 56 4.59 15.35 0.77
C ASN A 56 3.51 15.07 -0.29
N LEU A 57 2.34 14.61 0.16
CA LEU A 57 1.19 14.36 -0.71
C LEU A 57 0.35 15.63 -0.89
N GLY A 58 0.78 16.78 -0.35
CA GLY A 58 0.13 18.09 -0.34
C GLY A 58 -0.38 18.59 -1.69
N ALA A 59 0.37 18.35 -2.77
CA ALA A 59 -0.07 18.72 -4.13
C ALA A 59 -1.29 17.90 -4.60
N VAL A 60 -1.56 16.77 -3.93
CA VAL A 60 -2.65 15.82 -4.19
C VAL A 60 -3.65 15.75 -3.00
N SER A 61 -3.33 16.40 -1.87
CA SER A 61 -3.82 16.05 -0.53
C SER A 61 -5.27 16.40 -0.22
N ALA A 62 -5.89 17.29 -0.98
CA ALA A 62 -7.35 17.48 -0.88
C ALA A 62 -8.11 16.20 -1.27
N THR A 63 -7.43 15.20 -1.85
CA THR A 63 -8.07 14.11 -2.59
C THR A 63 -7.42 12.73 -2.46
N VAL A 64 -6.28 12.56 -1.76
CA VAL A 64 -5.64 11.23 -1.61
C VAL A 64 -6.39 10.38 -0.60
N ASN A 65 -7.25 9.52 -1.12
CA ASN A 65 -8.09 8.61 -0.34
C ASN A 65 -7.69 7.14 -0.52
N PHE A 66 -6.72 6.87 -1.38
CA PHE A 66 -6.22 5.54 -1.65
C PHE A 66 -4.71 5.55 -1.85
N ILE A 67 -4.03 4.62 -1.19
CA ILE A 67 -2.58 4.44 -1.26
C ILE A 67 -2.29 2.95 -1.45
N VAL A 68 -1.42 2.65 -2.42
CA VAL A 68 -0.79 1.34 -2.56
C VAL A 68 0.71 1.52 -2.38
N ILE A 69 1.29 0.77 -1.45
CA ILE A 69 2.73 0.74 -1.23
C ILE A 69 3.22 -0.67 -1.56
N ARG A 70 4.23 -0.78 -2.41
CA ARG A 70 4.93 -2.03 -2.69
C ARG A 70 6.39 -1.88 -2.34
N VAL A 71 6.94 -2.91 -1.71
CA VAL A 71 8.29 -2.92 -1.16
C VAL A 71 9.05 -4.09 -1.75
N LYS A 72 10.30 -3.85 -2.14
CA LYS A 72 11.23 -4.86 -2.66
C LYS A 72 12.55 -4.75 -1.91
N GLY A 73 13.03 -5.88 -1.39
CA GLY A 73 14.29 -5.95 -0.63
C GLY A 73 14.13 -6.09 0.89
N GLY A 74 12.90 -6.18 1.39
CA GLY A 74 12.60 -6.39 2.81
C GLY A 74 11.26 -5.75 3.20
N TYR A 75 11.19 -5.22 4.42
CA TYR A 75 10.07 -4.43 4.91
C TYR A 75 10.41 -2.94 4.98
N VAL A 76 9.39 -2.08 5.04
CA VAL A 76 9.56 -0.65 5.34
C VAL A 76 8.59 -0.24 6.43
N LYS A 77 9.07 0.57 7.38
CA LYS A 77 8.18 1.26 8.31
C LYS A 77 7.60 2.49 7.62
N VAL A 78 6.29 2.56 7.60
CA VAL A 78 5.50 3.60 6.97
C VAL A 78 4.76 4.37 8.06
N ASP A 79 4.97 5.68 8.12
CA ASP A 79 4.18 6.59 8.93
C ASP A 79 3.27 7.44 8.02
N LEU A 80 1.96 7.30 8.18
CA LEU A 80 0.93 7.99 7.40
C LEU A 80 0.29 9.09 8.24
N THR A 81 0.31 10.31 7.73
CA THR A 81 -0.33 11.46 8.37
C THR A 81 -1.67 11.78 7.70
N SER A 82 -2.70 11.96 8.51
CA SER A 82 -4.02 12.47 8.12
C SER A 82 -4.50 13.51 9.13
N THR A 83 -5.68 14.07 8.92
CA THR A 83 -6.37 14.96 9.88
C THR A 83 -6.65 14.30 11.23
N LEU A 84 -6.73 12.97 11.29
CA LEU A 84 -6.95 12.23 12.53
C LEU A 84 -5.67 11.97 13.33
N GLY A 85 -4.50 12.26 12.75
CA GLY A 85 -3.19 11.99 13.35
C GLY A 85 -2.32 11.10 12.47
N VAL A 86 -1.34 10.46 13.12
CA VAL A 86 -0.30 9.65 12.47
C VAL A 86 -0.53 8.16 12.77
N ALA A 87 -0.51 7.33 11.74
CA ALA A 87 -0.56 5.88 11.85
C ALA A 87 0.77 5.27 11.38
N SER A 88 1.37 4.43 12.21
CA SER A 88 2.62 3.71 11.91
C SER A 88 2.34 2.24 11.59
N LEU A 89 2.91 1.73 10.51
CA LEU A 89 2.75 0.35 10.08
C LEU A 89 4.01 -0.18 9.38
N PHE A 90 4.22 -1.50 9.43
CA PHE A 90 5.26 -2.16 8.64
C PHE A 90 4.65 -2.73 7.37
N VAL A 91 5.30 -2.51 6.23
CA VAL A 91 4.85 -2.97 4.91
C VAL A 91 5.83 -3.99 4.35
N GLU A 92 5.34 -5.19 4.10
CA GLU A 92 6.06 -6.25 3.40
C GLU A 92 5.05 -7.27 2.81
N PRO A 93 5.08 -7.58 1.50
CA PRO A 93 5.68 -6.84 0.40
C PRO A 93 4.75 -5.74 -0.16
N ARG A 94 3.48 -5.70 0.27
CA ARG A 94 2.46 -4.80 -0.28
C ARG A 94 1.43 -4.46 0.79
N ILE A 95 0.99 -3.21 0.82
CA ILE A 95 -0.23 -2.81 1.53
C ILE A 95 -1.09 -1.91 0.65
N GLU A 96 -2.40 -1.98 0.88
CA GLU A 96 -3.40 -1.10 0.28
C GLU A 96 -4.22 -0.50 1.38
N LEU A 97 -4.34 0.82 1.37
CA LEU A 97 -5.05 1.57 2.38
C LEU A 97 -6.03 2.51 1.71
N ARG A 98 -7.24 2.53 2.28
CA ARG A 98 -8.34 3.37 1.85
C ARG A 98 -8.83 4.19 3.03
N SER A 99 -9.09 5.46 2.77
CA SER A 99 -9.78 6.36 3.69
C SER A 99 -10.96 6.99 2.96
N ASP A 100 -12.14 7.01 3.60
CA ASP A 100 -13.34 7.59 2.97
C ASP A 100 -13.43 9.10 3.18
N ASN A 101 -13.11 9.58 4.39
CA ASN A 101 -13.36 10.99 4.77
C ASN A 101 -12.11 11.76 5.23
N ASN A 102 -10.96 11.09 5.38
CA ASN A 102 -9.75 11.70 5.94
C ASN A 102 -8.58 11.46 5.00
N PRO A 103 -8.32 12.35 4.04
CA PRO A 103 -7.26 12.15 3.08
C PRO A 103 -5.89 12.13 3.75
N TYR A 104 -4.98 11.36 3.16
CA TYR A 104 -3.59 11.30 3.60
C TYR A 104 -2.82 12.51 3.04
N THR A 105 -2.01 13.14 3.89
CA THR A 105 -1.31 14.39 3.57
C THR A 105 0.19 14.22 3.47
N VAL A 106 0.75 13.30 4.26
CA VAL A 106 2.19 13.01 4.30
C VAL A 106 2.40 11.51 4.47
N LEU A 107 3.39 10.99 3.75
CA LEU A 107 3.88 9.61 3.87
C LEU A 107 5.37 9.66 4.22
N THR A 108 5.77 9.05 5.33
CA THR A 108 7.18 8.91 5.71
C THR A 108 7.58 7.44 5.63
N LEU A 109 8.69 7.18 4.93
CA LEU A 109 9.25 5.85 4.71
C LEU A 109 10.56 5.71 5.47
N THR A 110 10.71 4.65 6.26
CA THR A 110 11.95 4.32 6.97
C THR A 110 12.33 2.88 6.72
N ARG A 111 13.55 2.67 6.19
CA ARG A 111 14.09 1.33 5.95
C ARG A 111 14.53 0.64 7.25
N PRO A 112 14.69 -0.68 7.24
CA PRO A 112 15.45 -1.39 8.27
C PRO A 112 16.91 -0.96 8.20
N VAL A 113 17.55 -0.79 9.37
CA VAL A 113 18.94 -0.34 9.45
C VAL A 113 19.85 -1.25 8.63
N GLY A 114 20.60 -0.66 7.70
CA GLY A 114 21.57 -1.39 6.87
C GLY A 114 21.00 -2.26 5.75
N VAL A 115 19.69 -2.23 5.49
CA VAL A 115 19.06 -2.97 4.38
C VAL A 115 18.57 -1.97 3.33
N GLU A 116 19.08 -2.06 2.10
CA GLU A 116 18.57 -1.26 0.99
C GLU A 116 17.22 -1.77 0.51
N VAL A 117 16.27 -0.87 0.34
CA VAL A 117 14.89 -1.22 -0.01
C VAL A 117 14.35 -0.25 -1.05
N THR A 118 13.72 -0.77 -2.08
CA THR A 118 13.00 0.01 -3.09
C THR A 118 11.51 0.02 -2.78
N VAL A 119 10.91 1.20 -2.75
CA VAL A 119 9.49 1.40 -2.45
C VAL A 119 8.78 2.04 -3.65
N ASN A 120 7.74 1.39 -4.13
CA ASN A 120 6.85 1.93 -5.15
C ASN A 120 5.57 2.42 -4.47
N VAL A 121 5.25 3.69 -4.66
CA VAL A 121 4.05 4.31 -4.07
C VAL A 121 3.11 4.77 -5.17
N PHE A 122 1.87 4.29 -5.10
CA PHE A 122 0.76 4.71 -5.97
C PHE A 122 -0.30 5.38 -5.11
N VAL A 123 -0.76 6.56 -5.52
CA VAL A 123 -1.82 7.29 -4.84
C VAL A 123 -2.95 7.62 -5.81
N GLY A 124 -4.18 7.68 -5.29
CA GLY A 124 -5.34 7.91 -6.12
C GLY A 124 -6.40 8.78 -5.43
N LYS A 125 -7.07 9.58 -6.26
CA LYS A 125 -8.34 10.23 -5.92
C LYS A 125 -9.49 9.33 -6.33
N ARG A 126 -10.38 9.05 -5.39
CA ARG A 126 -11.63 8.35 -5.67
C ARG A 126 -12.60 9.28 -6.43
N SER A 127 -13.27 8.75 -7.46
CA SER A 127 -14.38 9.41 -8.16
C SER A 127 -15.69 9.37 -7.39
#